data_AF-A0A2H6G3J8-F1
#
_entry.id   AF-A0A2H6G3J8-F1
#
_cell.length_a   1.000
_cell.length_b   1.000
_cell.length_c   1.000
_cell.angle_alpha   90.00
_cell.angle_beta   90.00
_cell.angle_gamma   90.00
#
_symmetry.space_group_name_H-M   'P 1'
#
loop_
_entity.id
_entity.type
_entity.pdbx_description
1 polymer ?
#
loop_
_entity_poly.entity_id
_entity_poly.type
_entity_poly.pdbx_seq_one_letter_code
_entity_poly.pdbx_strand_id
1 'polypeptide(L)' 'MKIAGTITYGNYFDMPNKGTYHIKLWIRIPGMSHDIEVRFTHRHTDG' A
#
# COMPACT_ATOMS: atom_id res chain seq x y z
N MET A 1 -11.32 -6.11 0.74
CA MET A 1 -12.01 -5.43 1.85
C MET A 1 -13.05 -4.47 1.28
N LYS A 2 -14.20 -4.24 1.93
CA LYS A 2 -15.18 -3.22 1.47
C LYS A 2 -15.10 -2.00 2.39
N ILE A 3 -14.82 -0.82 1.84
CA ILE A 3 -14.77 0.45 2.58
C ILE A 3 -15.64 1.47 1.83
N ALA A 4 -16.56 2.14 2.52
CA ALA A 4 -17.49 3.11 1.93
C ALA A 4 -18.17 2.61 0.63
N GLY A 5 -18.58 1.34 0.60
CA GLY A 5 -19.22 0.71 -0.56
C GLY A 5 -18.29 0.32 -1.72
N THR A 6 -17.00 0.63 -1.63
CA THR A 6 -15.99 0.35 -2.68
C THR A 6 -15.17 -0.88 -2.34
N ILE A 7 -14.80 -1.68 -3.36
CA ILE A 7 -13.83 -2.78 -3.21
C ILE A 7 -12.45 -2.17 -3.03
N THR A 8 -11.82 -2.47 -1.91
CA THR A 8 -10.48 -2.01 -1.53
C THR A 8 -9.57 -3.20 -1.28
N TYR A 9 -8.33 -3.12 -1.77
CA TYR A 9 -7.26 -4.07 -1.48
C TYR A 9 -6.26 -3.39 -0.53
N GLY A 10 -5.95 -4.03 0.58
CA GLY A 10 -5.09 -3.45 1.61
C GLY A 10 -4.51 -4.53 2.50
N ASN A 11 -3.44 -4.18 3.20
CA ASN A 11 -2.79 -5.02 4.20
C ASN A 11 -2.50 -4.19 5.45
N TYR A 12 -2.59 -4.83 6.61
CA TYR A 12 -2.17 -4.23 7.88
C TYR A 12 -0.74 -4.67 8.18
N PHE A 13 0.10 -3.71 8.55
CA PHE A 13 1.46 -3.97 8.97
C PHE A 13 1.86 -2.95 10.04
N ASP A 14 2.63 -3.40 11.03
CA ASP A 14 3.08 -2.55 12.11
C ASP A 14 4.18 -1.60 11.61
N MET A 15 4.09 -0.34 12.02
CA MET A 15 5.15 0.67 11.85
C MET A 15 5.71 1.01 13.24
N PRO A 16 6.50 0.11 13.87
CA PRO A 16 6.82 0.22 15.30
C PRO A 16 7.76 1.37 15.65
N ASN A 17 8.49 1.91 14.67
CA ASN A 17 9.52 2.91 14.90
C ASN A 17 9.19 4.19 14.15
N LYS A 18 9.59 5.32 14.73
CA LYS A 18 9.62 6.60 14.02
C LYS A 18 10.53 6.49 12.80
N GLY A 19 10.12 7.12 11.71
CA GLY A 19 10.98 7.24 10.54
C GLY A 19 10.24 7.32 9.23
N THR A 20 11.02 7.24 8.17
CA THR A 20 10.51 7.25 6.80
C THR A 20 10.36 5.82 6.31
N TYR A 21 9.14 5.47 5.93
CA TYR A 21 8.79 4.21 5.32
C TYR A 21 8.67 4.40 3.80
N HIS A 22 9.41 3.60 3.05
CA HIS A 22 9.26 3.50 1.60
C HIS A 22 8.43 2.26 1.28
N ILE A 23 7.23 2.48 0.77
CA ILE A 23 6.25 1.43 0.52
C ILE A 23 6.20 1.19 -0.99
N LYS A 24 6.38 -0.06 -1.40
CA LYS A 24 6.27 -0.49 -2.79
C LYS A 24 5.11 -1.46 -2.92
N LEU A 25 4.25 -1.23 -3.90
CA LEU A 25 3.14 -2.10 -4.25
C LEU A 25 3.30 -2.58 -5.69
N TRP A 26 3.21 -3.89 -5.87
CA TRP A 26 3.08 -4.51 -7.19
C TRP A 26 1.64 -4.96 -7.38
N ILE A 27 1.00 -4.47 -8.43
CA ILE A 27 -0.39 -4.76 -8.75
C ILE A 27 -0.42 -5.58 -10.03
N ARG A 28 -0.96 -6.80 -9.91
CA ARG A 28 -1.26 -7.66 -11.07
C ARG A 28 -2.73 -7.54 -11.42
N ILE A 29 -3.02 -7.13 -12.65
CA ILE A 29 -4.38 -7.09 -13.19
C ILE A 29 -4.53 -8.26 -14.17
N PRO A 30 -5.51 -9.16 -13.96
CA PRO A 30 -5.77 -10.25 -14.91
C PRO A 30 -5.96 -9.71 -16.33
N GLY A 31 -5.25 -10.30 -17.30
CA GLY A 31 -5.27 -9.86 -18.70
C GLY A 31 -4.29 -8.74 -19.05
N MET A 32 -3.61 -8.14 -18.07
CA MET A 32 -2.49 -7.22 -18.31
C MET A 32 -1.17 -7.99 -18.35
N SER A 33 -0.31 -7.68 -19.32
CA SER A 33 0.94 -8.44 -19.57
C SER A 33 2.08 -8.09 -18.62
N HIS A 34 1.95 -7.02 -17.84
CA HIS A 34 2.96 -6.57 -16.90
C HIS A 34 2.32 -6.17 -15.57
N ASP A 35 3.13 -6.25 -14.51
CA ASP A 35 2.73 -5.75 -13.20
C ASP A 35 2.88 -4.21 -13.18
N ILE A 36 2.04 -3.54 -12.39
CA ILE A 36 2.15 -2.10 -12.13
C ILE A 36 2.89 -1.92 -10.81
N GLU A 37 4.00 -1.18 -10.81
CA GLU A 37 4.69 -0.78 -9.58
C GLU A 37 4.24 0.62 -9.15
N VAL A 38 3.80 0.75 -7.90
CA VAL A 38 3.49 2.05 -7.28
C VAL A 38 4.35 2.23 -6.04
N ARG A 39 4.91 3.42 -5.87
CA ARG A 39 5.82 3.77 -4.77
C ARG A 39 5.24 4.91 -3.95
N PHE A 40 5.27 4.74 -2.64
CA PHE A 40 4.83 5.74 -1.67
C PHE A 40 5.93 5.99 -0.65
N THR A 41 6.01 7.22 -0.16
CA THR A 41 6.85 7.59 0.97
C THR A 41 5.94 8.08 2.07
N HIS A 42 6.00 7.42 3.23
CA HIS A 42 5.25 7.80 4.42
C HIS A 42 6.24 8.18 5.53
N ARG A 43 6.10 9.38 6.08
CA ARG A 43 6.84 9.78 7.27
C ARG A 43 5.97 9.45 8.49
N HIS A 44 6.37 8.45 9.24
CA HIS A 44 5.71 8.07 10.49
C HIS A 44 6.24 8.95 11.62
N THR A 45 5.36 9.82 12.11
CA THR A 45 5.56 10.66 13.30
C THR A 45 4.57 10.21 14.37
N ASP A 46 4.88 10.46 15.65
CA ASP A 46 3.97 10.10 16.75
C ASP A 46 2.54 10.57 16.50
N GLY A 47 1.58 9.74 16.96
CA GLY A 47 0.16 10.09 17.04
C GLY A 47 -0.20 10.77 18.36
#